data_AF-A0A7S2PTZ5-F1
#
_entry.id   AF-A0A7S2PTZ5-F1
#
_cell.length_a   1.000
_cell.length_b   1.000
_cell.length_c   1.000
_cell.angle_alpha   90.00
_cell.angle_beta   90.00
_cell.angle_gamma   90.00
#
_symmetry.space_group_name_H-M   'P 1'
#
loop_
_entity.id
_entity.type
_entity.pdbx_description
1 polymer ?
#
loop_
_entity_poly.entity_id
_entity_poly.type
_entity_poly.pdbx_seq_one_letter_code
_entity_poly.pdbx_strand_id
1 'polypeptide(L)'
;PVETNIRHYTHFLIFTRSSLVEQTTPLVHGIYDELATVGNVGFIDKDADASELGGEITWSAPGRTARVRAYDVYFATDRAGRGRSQIGDPVPFGGLDVDVSPDTAQAPYTDVVVYTRSTLVEQTTPATTALVDNLASVSRVDLPDYDLDAGDVGGTVAWDLPRDMRHVA
;
A
#
# COMPACT_ATOMS: atom_id res chain seq x y z
N PRO A 1 -16.94 -12.41 -18.97
CA PRO A 1 -15.83 -11.44 -18.79
C PRO A 1 -15.93 -10.80 -17.40
N VAL A 2 -14.80 -10.58 -16.71
CA VAL A 2 -14.81 -10.09 -15.32
C VAL A 2 -14.98 -8.58 -15.20
N GLU A 3 -14.70 -7.83 -16.27
CA GLU A 3 -14.82 -6.36 -16.33
C GLU A 3 -15.83 -5.95 -17.42
N THR A 4 -17.13 -6.08 -17.12
CA THR A 4 -18.19 -5.70 -18.06
C THR A 4 -18.83 -4.39 -17.60
N ASN A 5 -18.73 -3.33 -18.40
CA ASN A 5 -19.32 -2.04 -18.06
C ASN A 5 -20.86 -2.14 -18.01
N ILE A 6 -21.44 -1.88 -16.83
CA ILE A 6 -22.87 -2.00 -16.54
C ILE A 6 -23.73 -0.97 -17.29
N ARG A 7 -23.14 0.16 -17.74
CA ARG A 7 -23.84 1.31 -18.34
C ARG A 7 -25.04 1.74 -17.48
N HIS A 8 -26.26 1.65 -18.03
CA HIS A 8 -27.51 1.99 -17.34
C HIS A 8 -28.37 0.75 -17.06
N TYR A 9 -27.84 -0.46 -17.27
CA TYR A 9 -28.58 -1.69 -17.03
C TYR A 9 -28.63 -1.99 -15.54
N THR A 10 -29.79 -2.38 -15.03
CA THR A 10 -30.00 -2.65 -13.61
C THR A 10 -30.38 -4.10 -13.34
N HIS A 11 -30.72 -4.87 -14.38
CA HIS A 11 -31.23 -6.23 -14.25
C HIS A 11 -30.72 -7.12 -15.39
N PHE A 12 -30.58 -8.41 -15.08
CA PHE A 12 -30.57 -9.47 -16.08
C PHE A 12 -32.00 -9.95 -16.31
N LEU A 13 -32.33 -10.14 -17.59
CA LEU A 13 -33.57 -10.79 -18.02
C LEU A 13 -33.21 -12.17 -18.55
N ILE A 14 -33.82 -13.21 -17.97
CA ILE A 14 -33.60 -14.60 -18.38
C ILE A 14 -34.89 -15.12 -19.00
N PHE A 15 -34.82 -15.49 -20.27
CA PHE A 15 -35.95 -16.05 -21.02
C PHE A 15 -35.69 -17.53 -21.32
N THR A 16 -36.72 -18.36 -21.17
CA THR A 16 -36.67 -19.74 -21.65
C THR A 16 -37.02 -19.76 -23.13
N ARG A 17 -36.22 -20.44 -23.97
CA ARG A 17 -36.51 -20.60 -25.40
C ARG A 17 -36.72 -22.07 -25.75
N SER A 18 -37.82 -22.35 -26.43
CA SER A 18 -38.12 -23.66 -27.03
C SER A 18 -37.66 -23.71 -28.51
N SER A 19 -37.83 -24.87 -29.15
CA SER A 19 -37.62 -25.01 -30.60
C SER A 19 -38.56 -24.16 -31.45
N LEU A 20 -39.70 -23.72 -30.88
CA LEU A 20 -40.71 -22.93 -31.60
C LEU A 20 -40.60 -21.43 -31.31
N VAL A 21 -40.39 -21.05 -30.05
CA VAL A 21 -40.53 -19.65 -29.59
C VAL A 21 -39.85 -19.41 -28.22
N GLU A 22 -39.40 -18.18 -28.00
CA GLU A 22 -38.94 -17.63 -26.71
C GLU A 22 -40.13 -17.22 -25.83
N GLN A 23 -40.04 -17.49 -24.54
CA GLN A 23 -41.01 -17.06 -23.53
C GLN A 23 -41.20 -15.54 -23.54
N THR A 24 -42.41 -15.05 -23.26
CA THR A 24 -42.73 -13.61 -23.29
C THR A 24 -42.53 -12.90 -21.94
N THR A 25 -42.42 -13.65 -20.84
CA THR A 25 -42.21 -13.12 -19.49
C THR A 25 -40.87 -13.63 -18.95
N PRO A 26 -39.85 -12.79 -18.75
CA PRO A 26 -38.57 -13.22 -18.22
C PRO A 26 -38.61 -13.45 -16.72
N LEU A 27 -37.66 -14.24 -16.22
CA LEU A 27 -37.20 -14.11 -14.85
C LEU A 27 -36.28 -12.87 -14.77
N VAL A 28 -36.50 -12.03 -13.76
CA VAL A 28 -35.74 -10.80 -13.55
C VAL A 28 -34.79 -10.97 -12.37
N HIS A 29 -33.51 -10.67 -12.55
CA HIS A 29 -32.51 -10.65 -11.49
C HIS A 29 -31.81 -9.29 -11.42
N GLY A 30 -31.75 -8.65 -10.25
CA GLY A 30 -31.09 -7.36 -10.07
C GLY A 30 -29.57 -7.47 -10.15
N ILE A 31 -28.92 -6.46 -10.72
CA ILE A 31 -27.47 -6.32 -10.73
C ILE A 31 -27.03 -5.59 -9.47
N TYR A 32 -26.02 -6.14 -8.77
CA TYR A 32 -25.43 -5.54 -7.58
C TYR A 32 -23.98 -5.16 -7.86
N ASP A 33 -23.74 -3.86 -7.96
CA ASP A 33 -22.40 -3.27 -8.02
C ASP A 33 -21.95 -2.87 -6.62
N GLU A 34 -20.72 -3.24 -6.28
CA GLU A 34 -20.20 -3.15 -4.91
C GLU A 34 -18.81 -2.51 -4.92
N LEU A 35 -18.66 -1.42 -4.18
CA LEU A 35 -17.39 -0.72 -3.96
C LEU A 35 -16.95 -0.94 -2.51
N ALA A 36 -15.75 -1.50 -2.33
CA ALA A 36 -15.20 -1.91 -1.04
C ALA A 36 -13.82 -1.30 -0.77
N THR A 37 -13.67 0.01 -0.92
CA THR A 37 -12.38 0.70 -0.73
C THR A 37 -11.98 0.80 0.75
N VAL A 38 -10.73 0.46 1.08
CA VAL A 38 -10.16 0.63 2.43
C VAL A 38 -10.03 2.10 2.82
N GLY A 39 -9.97 2.39 4.12
CA GLY A 39 -9.77 3.75 4.64
C GLY A 39 -8.45 3.90 5.39
N ASN A 40 -8.07 5.14 5.72
CA ASN A 40 -6.93 5.46 6.61
C ASN A 40 -5.62 4.73 6.24
N VAL A 41 -5.28 4.69 4.94
CA VAL A 41 -3.99 4.15 4.50
C VAL A 41 -2.89 5.05 5.06
N GLY A 42 -1.92 4.44 5.74
CA GLY A 42 -0.76 5.13 6.31
C GLY A 42 0.50 4.31 6.11
N PHE A 43 1.63 5.01 6.05
CA PHE A 43 2.95 4.41 6.03
C PHE A 43 3.84 5.19 6.99
N ILE A 44 4.59 4.47 7.82
CA ILE A 44 5.60 5.05 8.71
C ILE A 44 6.94 4.48 8.29
N ASP A 45 7.74 5.33 7.68
CA ASP A 45 9.12 5.01 7.34
C ASP A 45 9.99 5.05 8.60
N LYS A 46 10.68 3.94 8.83
CA LYS A 46 11.59 3.66 9.94
C LYS A 46 13.02 3.41 9.44
N ASP A 47 13.22 3.44 8.12
CA ASP A 47 14.56 3.50 7.56
C ASP A 47 15.13 4.90 7.76
N ALA A 48 16.45 4.99 7.91
CA ALA A 48 17.16 6.25 8.17
C ALA A 48 17.97 6.71 6.94
N ASP A 49 18.14 5.82 5.96
CA ASP A 49 18.96 6.05 4.78
C ASP A 49 18.13 6.70 3.67
N ALA A 50 18.70 7.74 3.06
CA ALA A 50 18.00 8.50 2.03
C ALA A 50 17.66 7.60 0.83
N SER A 51 16.43 7.73 0.34
CA SER A 51 15.87 6.96 -0.78
C SER A 51 15.70 5.46 -0.49
N GLU A 52 15.77 5.07 0.77
CA GLU A 52 15.46 3.73 1.24
C GLU A 52 14.22 3.80 2.15
N LEU A 53 13.45 2.72 2.17
CA LEU A 53 12.20 2.61 2.89
C LEU A 53 12.25 1.36 3.74
N GLY A 54 11.61 1.44 4.90
CA GLY A 54 11.46 0.30 5.79
C GLY A 54 10.42 0.60 6.84
N GLY A 55 9.58 -0.36 7.20
CA GLY A 55 8.54 -0.11 8.21
C GLY A 55 7.22 -0.77 7.88
N GLU A 56 6.13 -0.14 8.28
CA GLU A 56 4.81 -0.77 8.26
C GLU A 56 3.81 0.12 7.51
N ILE A 57 3.08 -0.50 6.59
CA ILE A 57 1.92 0.09 5.91
C ILE A 57 0.68 -0.41 6.63
N THR A 58 -0.24 0.49 6.99
CA THR A 58 -1.49 0.14 7.69
C THR A 58 -2.71 0.72 6.99
N TRP A 59 -3.87 0.10 7.18
CA TRP A 59 -5.17 0.61 6.71
C TRP A 59 -6.31 0.15 7.60
N SER A 60 -7.51 0.66 7.33
CA SER A 60 -8.75 0.23 7.97
C SER A 60 -9.66 -0.50 6.98
N ALA A 61 -10.36 -1.53 7.46
CA ALA A 61 -11.26 -2.33 6.65
C ALA A 61 -12.35 -1.46 5.97
N PRO A 62 -12.79 -1.82 4.75
CA PRO A 62 -13.84 -1.09 4.06
C PRO A 62 -15.18 -1.23 4.80
N GLY A 63 -16.09 -0.27 4.60
CA GLY A 63 -17.43 -0.33 5.21
C GLY A 63 -18.27 -1.52 4.72
N ARG A 64 -18.00 -2.04 3.52
CA ARG A 64 -18.62 -3.26 2.98
C ARG A 64 -17.57 -4.32 2.69
N THR A 65 -17.66 -5.46 3.38
CA THR A 65 -16.61 -6.49 3.38
C THR A 65 -17.05 -7.84 2.81
N ALA A 66 -18.35 -8.04 2.55
CA ALA A 66 -18.92 -9.35 2.24
C ALA A 66 -18.21 -10.12 1.10
N ARG A 67 -17.66 -9.38 0.13
CA ARG A 67 -16.99 -9.92 -1.07
C ARG A 67 -15.46 -9.77 -1.06
N VAL A 68 -14.90 -9.11 -0.04
CA VAL A 68 -13.44 -8.94 0.09
C VAL A 68 -12.83 -10.27 0.55
N ARG A 69 -11.71 -10.64 -0.04
CA ARG A 69 -10.98 -11.89 0.23
C ARG A 69 -9.52 -11.65 0.56
N ALA A 70 -8.92 -10.61 0.00
CA ALA A 70 -7.57 -10.18 0.31
C ALA A 70 -7.40 -8.68 0.01
N TYR A 71 -6.24 -8.15 0.37
CA TYR A 71 -5.75 -6.83 0.02
C TYR A 71 -4.45 -7.00 -0.78
N ASP A 72 -4.39 -6.36 -1.94
CA ASP A 72 -3.17 -6.29 -2.74
C ASP A 72 -2.54 -4.90 -2.50
N VAL A 73 -1.28 -4.85 -2.07
CA VAL A 73 -0.56 -3.62 -1.70
C VAL A 73 0.61 -3.39 -2.64
N TYR A 74 0.78 -2.16 -3.11
CA TYR A 74 1.83 -1.82 -4.07
C TYR A 74 2.48 -0.47 -3.74
N PHE A 75 3.76 -0.34 -4.11
CA PHE A 75 4.33 0.96 -4.44
C PHE A 75 3.84 1.41 -5.82
N ALA A 76 3.61 2.70 -6.02
CA ALA A 76 3.15 3.28 -7.27
C ALA A 76 3.83 4.62 -7.55
N THR A 77 3.89 4.99 -8.84
CA THR A 77 4.43 6.28 -9.30
C THR A 77 3.41 7.41 -9.24
N ASP A 78 2.17 7.09 -8.89
CA ASP A 78 1.12 8.07 -8.58
C ASP A 78 -0.01 7.43 -7.74
N ARG A 79 -0.83 8.30 -7.14
CA ARG A 79 -2.07 7.95 -6.42
C ARG A 79 -3.11 7.14 -7.21
N ALA A 80 -2.98 7.04 -8.53
CA ALA A 80 -3.89 6.24 -9.37
C ALA A 80 -3.39 4.79 -9.51
N GLY A 81 -2.22 4.46 -8.96
CA GLY A 81 -1.63 3.13 -9.02
C GLY A 81 -0.86 2.85 -10.31
N ARG A 82 -0.40 3.89 -11.02
CA ARG A 82 0.45 3.69 -12.21
C ARG A 82 1.84 3.18 -11.81
N GLY A 83 2.49 2.46 -12.73
CA GLY A 83 3.86 1.97 -12.54
C GLY A 83 4.04 1.02 -11.36
N ARG A 84 2.98 0.35 -10.89
CA ARG A 84 2.97 -0.34 -9.61
C ARG A 84 3.95 -1.51 -9.47
N SER A 85 4.49 -1.70 -8.26
CA SER A 85 5.29 -2.86 -7.83
C SER A 85 4.75 -3.43 -6.53
N GLN A 86 4.53 -4.75 -6.49
CA GLN A 86 3.84 -5.39 -5.38
C GLN A 86 4.71 -5.46 -4.13
N ILE A 87 4.11 -5.17 -2.98
CA ILE A 87 4.75 -5.27 -1.66
C ILE A 87 4.27 -6.57 -1.03
N GLY A 88 5.19 -7.53 -0.89
CA GLY A 88 4.89 -8.84 -0.32
C GLY A 88 3.83 -9.64 -1.09
N ASP A 89 3.27 -10.65 -0.42
CA ASP A 89 2.13 -11.42 -0.90
C ASP A 89 0.80 -10.72 -0.60
N PRO A 90 -0.29 -11.03 -1.32
CA PRO A 90 -1.62 -10.52 -1.00
C PRO A 90 -2.02 -10.83 0.45
N VAL A 91 -2.42 -9.80 1.19
CA VAL A 91 -2.80 -9.90 2.61
C VAL A 91 -4.20 -10.49 2.71
N PRO A 92 -4.41 -11.65 3.35
CA PRO A 92 -5.75 -12.24 3.48
C PRO A 92 -6.74 -11.32 4.21
N PHE A 93 -8.03 -11.46 3.91
CA PHE A 93 -9.06 -10.70 4.61
C PHE A 93 -8.96 -10.88 6.13
N GLY A 94 -8.88 -9.76 6.85
CA GLY A 94 -8.63 -9.72 8.29
C GLY A 94 -7.26 -9.12 8.64
N GLY A 95 -6.28 -9.21 7.75
CA GLY A 95 -5.03 -8.46 7.86
C GLY A 95 -5.24 -6.99 7.48
N LEU A 96 -4.61 -6.08 8.21
CA LEU A 96 -4.78 -4.61 8.06
C LEU A 96 -3.45 -3.88 7.93
N ASP A 97 -2.39 -4.65 7.69
CA ASP A 97 -1.01 -4.21 7.69
C ASP A 97 -0.16 -5.10 6.77
N VAL A 98 0.95 -4.53 6.30
CA VAL A 98 2.04 -5.26 5.66
C VAL A 98 3.37 -4.56 5.95
N ASP A 99 4.38 -5.35 6.25
CA ASP A 99 5.74 -4.85 6.44
C ASP A 99 6.44 -4.59 5.10
N VAL A 100 7.14 -3.47 5.04
CA VAL A 100 8.16 -3.15 4.04
C VAL A 100 9.50 -3.53 4.66
N SER A 101 10.22 -4.43 4.00
CA SER A 101 11.57 -4.82 4.42
C SER A 101 12.47 -3.58 4.55
N PRO A 102 13.40 -3.54 5.51
CA PRO A 102 14.40 -2.48 5.58
C PRO A 102 15.25 -2.42 4.30
N ASP A 103 15.89 -1.29 4.06
CA ASP A 103 16.75 -1.02 2.91
C ASP A 103 16.02 -1.18 1.56
N THR A 104 14.68 -1.02 1.54
CA THR A 104 13.90 -1.12 0.31
C THR A 104 14.04 0.17 -0.48
N ALA A 105 14.75 0.14 -1.61
CA ALA A 105 14.89 1.32 -2.46
C ALA A 105 13.53 1.93 -2.87
N GLN A 106 13.33 3.22 -2.57
CA GLN A 106 12.12 3.96 -2.92
C GLN A 106 11.88 4.01 -4.43
N ALA A 107 12.97 3.99 -5.23
CA ALA A 107 12.91 4.00 -6.70
C ALA A 107 12.03 5.19 -7.21
N PRO A 108 11.30 5.13 -8.36
CA PRO A 108 10.48 6.28 -8.78
C PRO A 108 9.11 6.34 -8.08
N TYR A 109 8.92 5.61 -6.98
CA TYR A 109 7.63 5.50 -6.32
C TYR A 109 7.37 6.69 -5.39
N THR A 110 6.15 7.20 -5.47
CA THR A 110 5.70 8.38 -4.70
C THR A 110 4.52 8.04 -3.80
N ASP A 111 3.87 6.91 -4.02
CA ASP A 111 2.64 6.52 -3.34
C ASP A 111 2.65 5.05 -2.97
N VAL A 112 1.98 4.73 -1.88
CA VAL A 112 1.52 3.37 -1.55
C VAL A 112 0.04 3.29 -1.90
N VAL A 113 -0.34 2.26 -2.63
CA VAL A 113 -1.72 2.01 -3.04
C VAL A 113 -2.20 0.65 -2.52
N VAL A 114 -3.42 0.62 -1.98
CA VAL A 114 -4.06 -0.58 -1.43
C VAL A 114 -5.33 -0.88 -2.22
N TYR A 115 -5.41 -2.11 -2.72
CA TYR A 115 -6.54 -2.64 -3.47
C TYR A 115 -7.25 -3.73 -2.69
N THR A 116 -8.58 -3.71 -2.67
CA THR A 116 -9.33 -4.90 -2.25
C THR A 116 -9.47 -5.89 -3.37
N ARG A 117 -9.31 -7.18 -3.04
CA ARG A 117 -9.43 -8.30 -3.96
C ARG A 117 -10.62 -9.18 -3.58
N SER A 118 -11.43 -9.53 -4.57
CA SER A 118 -12.53 -10.50 -4.43
C SER A 118 -12.12 -11.88 -4.94
N THR A 119 -13.05 -12.85 -4.92
CA THR A 119 -12.83 -14.15 -5.58
C THR A 119 -12.70 -14.04 -7.10
N LEU A 120 -13.13 -12.93 -7.70
CA LEU A 120 -13.17 -12.76 -9.14
C LEU A 120 -11.99 -11.93 -9.65
N VAL A 121 -11.77 -10.76 -9.03
CA VAL A 121 -10.79 -9.77 -9.47
C VAL A 121 -10.46 -8.78 -8.35
N GLU A 122 -9.30 -8.13 -8.49
CA GLU A 122 -8.88 -6.92 -7.77
C GLU A 122 -9.78 -5.72 -8.17
N GLN A 123 -10.03 -4.79 -7.25
CA GLN A 123 -10.68 -3.53 -7.61
C GLN A 123 -9.81 -2.72 -8.59
N THR A 124 -10.43 -1.80 -9.34
CA THR A 124 -9.68 -0.97 -10.31
C THR A 124 -9.22 0.37 -9.75
N THR A 125 -9.81 0.82 -8.64
CA THR A 125 -9.50 2.11 -8.00
C THR A 125 -8.95 1.88 -6.59
N PRO A 126 -7.71 2.27 -6.28
CA PRO A 126 -7.12 2.05 -4.96
C PRO A 126 -7.51 3.10 -3.92
N ALA A 127 -7.24 2.79 -2.65
CA ALA A 127 -6.95 3.79 -1.63
C ALA A 127 -5.44 4.05 -1.59
N THR A 128 -5.00 5.23 -1.17
CA THR A 128 -3.60 5.64 -1.33
C THR A 128 -3.10 6.55 -0.22
N THR A 129 -1.80 6.52 0.01
CA THR A 129 -1.05 7.53 0.78
C THR A 129 0.23 7.87 0.04
N ALA A 130 0.73 9.10 0.21
CA ALA A 130 2.04 9.47 -0.30
C ALA A 130 3.13 8.78 0.54
N LEU A 131 4.23 8.43 -0.11
CA LEU A 131 5.48 8.03 0.54
C LEU A 131 6.17 9.26 1.10
N VAL A 132 6.73 9.11 2.29
CA VAL A 132 7.61 10.09 2.93
C VAL A 132 8.84 9.32 3.38
N ASP A 133 9.99 9.67 2.82
CA ASP A 133 11.30 9.11 3.15
C ASP A 133 11.93 9.93 4.28
N ASN A 134 12.35 9.25 5.34
CA ASN A 134 12.93 9.84 6.54
C ASN A 134 14.46 9.73 6.53
N LEU A 135 15.14 10.82 6.15
CA LEU A 135 16.60 10.91 6.30
C LEU A 135 17.00 11.33 7.72
N ALA A 136 17.65 10.45 8.47
CA ALA A 136 18.25 10.75 9.77
C ALA A 136 19.79 10.66 9.71
N SER A 137 20.48 11.81 9.80
CA SER A 137 21.95 11.87 9.84
C SER A 137 22.46 12.67 11.04
N VAL A 138 23.46 12.11 11.74
CA VAL A 138 24.24 12.83 12.75
C VAL A 138 25.16 13.84 12.08
N SER A 139 25.52 14.92 12.78
CA SER A 139 26.43 15.94 12.24
C SER A 139 27.49 16.34 13.26
N ARG A 140 28.51 17.10 12.82
CA ARG A 140 29.62 17.59 13.68
C ARG A 140 30.25 16.48 14.54
N VAL A 141 30.80 15.45 13.88
CA VAL A 141 31.63 14.46 14.57
C VAL A 141 32.93 15.14 15.01
N ASP A 142 33.18 15.18 16.31
CA ASP A 142 34.39 15.73 16.92
C ASP A 142 35.07 14.66 17.78
N LEU A 143 36.39 14.58 17.68
CA LEU A 143 37.22 13.72 18.52
C LEU A 143 38.45 14.53 18.93
N PRO A 144 38.34 15.35 19.99
CA PRO A 144 39.49 16.05 20.52
C PRO A 144 40.42 15.02 21.15
N ASP A 145 41.63 14.95 20.60
CA ASP A 145 42.67 14.04 21.04
C ASP A 145 43.43 14.63 22.23
N TYR A 146 43.36 13.96 23.38
CA TYR A 146 43.81 14.42 24.69
C TYR A 146 44.88 13.53 25.32
N ASP A 147 45.24 12.40 24.73
CA ASP A 147 46.24 11.50 25.33
C ASP A 147 47.69 11.94 25.08
N LEU A 148 47.92 12.87 24.14
CA LEU A 148 49.21 13.51 23.88
C LEU A 148 50.34 12.55 23.44
N ASP A 149 50.00 11.32 23.05
CA ASP A 149 50.95 10.30 22.64
C ASP A 149 50.93 10.12 21.11
N ALA A 150 52.10 10.25 20.48
CA ALA A 150 52.20 10.20 19.02
C ALA A 150 51.86 8.81 18.48
N GLY A 151 50.71 8.68 17.83
CA GLY A 151 50.23 7.42 17.25
C GLY A 151 49.08 6.77 18.04
N ASP A 152 48.72 7.34 19.18
CA ASP A 152 47.56 6.94 19.97
C ASP A 152 46.41 7.93 19.77
N VAL A 153 45.22 7.57 20.24
CA VAL A 153 44.01 8.38 20.15
C VAL A 153 43.27 8.28 21.48
N GLY A 154 43.08 9.41 22.15
CA GLY A 154 42.49 9.45 23.48
C GLY A 154 41.52 10.60 23.66
N GLY A 155 40.22 10.33 23.60
CA GLY A 155 39.19 11.36 23.74
C GLY A 155 37.79 10.77 23.77
N THR A 156 36.79 11.62 23.94
CA THR A 156 35.38 11.22 23.79
C THR A 156 34.90 11.66 22.41
N VAL A 157 34.40 10.71 21.63
CA VAL A 157 33.72 11.01 20.36
C VAL A 157 32.40 11.71 20.68
N ALA A 158 32.19 12.89 20.11
CA ALA A 158 30.95 13.64 20.23
C ALA A 158 30.34 13.91 18.85
N TRP A 159 29.01 13.97 18.77
CA TRP A 159 28.28 14.36 17.57
C TRP A 159 26.98 15.08 17.94
N ASP A 160 26.51 15.93 17.03
CA ASP A 160 25.17 16.48 17.07
C ASP A 160 24.17 15.41 16.60
N LEU A 161 23.09 15.24 17.36
CA LEU A 161 22.00 14.31 17.03
C LEU A 161 21.31 14.66 15.70
N PRO A 162 20.67 13.68 15.04
CA PRO A 162 19.90 13.95 13.84
C PRO A 162 18.75 14.94 14.10
N ARG A 163 18.41 15.72 13.07
CA ARG A 163 17.32 16.70 13.16
C ARG A 163 15.95 16.04 13.28
N ASP A 164 15.79 14.84 12.75
CA ASP A 164 14.63 14.00 12.98
C ASP A 164 15.03 12.80 13.84
N MET A 165 14.45 12.72 15.03
CA MET A 165 14.66 11.61 15.98
C MET A 165 13.38 10.80 16.22
N ARG A 166 12.31 11.01 15.44
CA ARG A 166 11.02 10.35 15.69
C ARG A 166 11.11 8.82 15.65
N HIS A 167 12.12 8.30 14.95
CA HIS A 167 12.34 6.88 14.73
C HIS A 167 13.80 6.42 15.00
N VAL A 168 14.62 7.26 15.68
CA VAL A 168 16.01 6.94 16.05
C VAL A 168 16.07 6.62 17.55
N ALA A 169 16.68 5.49 17.94
CA ALA A 169 16.79 5.00 19.32
C ALA A 169 18.22 5.03 19.85
#